data_AF-A0A3M9Z0G7-F1
#
_entry.id   AF-A0A3M9Z0G7-F1
#
_cell.length_a   1.000
_cell.length_b   1.000
_cell.length_c   1.000
_cell.angle_alpha   90.00
_cell.angle_beta   90.00
_cell.angle_gamma   90.00
#
_symmetry.space_group_name_H-M   'P 1'
#
loop_
_entity.id
_entity.type
_entity.pdbx_description
1 polymer ?
#
loop_
_entity_poly.entity_id
_entity_poly.type
_entity_poly.pdbx_seq_one_letter_code
_entity_poly.pdbx_strand_id
1 'polypeptide(L)' 'MIVLTDEQAIVVNRLLTCILLTETYRISDIEDALMWLSPENRQILCPFDSLWSKNLAQEIIRLMSQQS' A
#
# COMPACT_ATOMS: atom_id res chain seq x y z
N MET A 1 4.53 -2.48 -6.07
CA MET A 1 3.57 -2.91 -5.05
C MET A 1 2.48 -1.86 -5.01
N ILE A 2 1.21 -2.23 -5.21
CA ILE A 2 0.09 -1.30 -5.01
C ILE A 2 -0.22 -1.32 -3.52
N VAL A 3 -0.29 -0.15 -2.89
CA VAL A 3 -0.65 -0.02 -1.47
C VAL A 3 -2.02 0.65 -1.44
N LEU A 4 -3.00 -0.04 -0.88
CA LEU A 4 -4.35 0.46 -0.65
C LEU A 4 -4.55 0.60 0.86
N THR A 5 -5.32 1.60 1.28
CA THR A 5 -5.85 1.61 2.65
C THR A 5 -6.87 0.49 2.82
N ASP A 6 -7.17 0.13 4.06
CA ASP A 6 -8.18 -0.91 4.35
C ASP A 6 -9.53 -0.59 3.70
N GLU A 7 -9.95 0.69 3.74
CA GLU A 7 -11.19 1.16 3.11
C GLU A 7 -11.17 1.00 1.59
N GLN A 8 -10.06 1.39 0.93
CA GLN A 8 -9.89 1.23 -0.51
C GLN A 8 -9.89 -0.26 -0.91
N ALA A 9 -9.21 -1.10 -0.13
CA ALA A 9 -9.15 -2.54 -0.37
C ALA A 9 -10.55 -3.18 -0.27
N ILE A 10 -11.37 -2.76 0.69
CA ILE A 10 -12.77 -3.23 0.83
C ILE A 10 -13.59 -2.85 -0.41
N VAL A 11 -13.49 -1.60 -0.87
CA VAL A 11 -14.23 -1.13 -2.04
C VAL A 11 -13.81 -1.89 -3.30
N VAL A 12 -12.51 -2.05 -3.53
CA VAL A 12 -11.98 -2.82 -4.67
C VAL A 12 -12.42 -4.28 -4.61
N ASN A 13 -12.36 -4.91 -3.44
CA ASN A 13 -12.78 -6.31 -3.27
C ASN A 13 -14.27 -6.49 -3.57
N ARG A 14 -15.12 -5.60 -3.03
CA ARG A 14 -16.55 -5.62 -3.31
C ARG A 14 -16.82 -5.44 -4.81
N LEU A 15 -16.17 -4.48 -5.45
CA LEU A 15 -16.31 -4.21 -6.88
C LEU A 15 -15.93 -5.44 -7.72
N LEU A 16 -14.78 -6.06 -7.44
CA LEU A 16 -14.34 -7.28 -8.12
C LEU A 16 -15.33 -8.43 -7.92
N THR A 17 -15.86 -8.59 -6.71
CA THR A 17 -16.88 -9.60 -6.40
C THR A 17 -18.14 -9.38 -7.24
N CYS A 18 -18.65 -8.15 -7.28
CA CYS A 18 -19.81 -7.82 -8.09
C CYS A 18 -19.56 -8.05 -9.59
N ILE A 19 -18.37 -7.71 -10.10
CA ILE A 19 -18.00 -7.99 -11.51
C ILE A 19 -17.99 -9.49 -11.80
N LEU A 20 -17.38 -10.29 -10.92
CA LEU A 20 -17.31 -11.75 -11.10
C LEU A 20 -18.68 -12.43 -11.04
N LEU A 21 -19.56 -11.93 -10.17
CA LEU A 21 -20.91 -12.46 -10.01
C LEU A 21 -21.92 -11.82 -10.98
N THR A 22 -21.49 -10.89 -11.84
CA THR A 22 -22.36 -10.15 -12.77
C THR A 22 -23.47 -9.36 -12.04
N GLU A 23 -23.16 -8.88 -10.85
CA GLU A 23 -24.06 -8.07 -10.03
C GLU A 23 -23.93 -6.58 -10.36
N THR A 24 -24.93 -5.80 -9.96
CA THR A 24 -24.90 -4.35 -10.13
C THR A 24 -23.85 -3.71 -9.23
N TYR A 25 -23.04 -2.84 -9.81
CA TYR A 25 -22.07 -2.01 -9.10
C TYR A 25 -22.26 -0.55 -9.49
N ARG A 26 -21.72 0.37 -8.69
CA ARG A 26 -21.75 1.80 -9.01
C ARG A 26 -20.57 2.16 -9.90
N ILE A 27 -20.81 3.04 -10.87
CA ILE A 27 -19.74 3.54 -11.76
C ILE A 27 -18.69 4.32 -10.95
N SER A 28 -19.11 5.05 -9.92
CA SER A 28 -18.20 5.76 -9.00
C SER A 28 -17.16 4.82 -8.38
N ASP A 29 -17.56 3.61 -8.00
CA ASP A 29 -16.66 2.64 -7.38
C ASP A 29 -15.58 2.18 -8.38
N ILE A 30 -15.90 2.16 -9.69
CA ILE A 30 -14.93 1.88 -10.76
C ILE A 30 -13.98 3.06 -10.94
N GLU A 31 -14.50 4.28 -11.02
CA GLU A 31 -13.68 5.48 -11.20
C GLU A 31 -12.69 5.64 -10.05
N ASP A 32 -13.15 5.44 -8.81
CA ASP A 32 -12.33 5.44 -7.61
C ASP A 32 -11.27 4.33 -7.65
N ALA A 33 -11.67 3.09 -7.99
CA ALA A 33 -10.73 1.98 -8.10
C ALA A 33 -9.67 2.20 -9.18
N LEU A 34 -10.06 2.72 -10.35
CA LEU A 34 -9.12 3.07 -11.43
C LEU A 34 -8.15 4.15 -10.98
N MET A 35 -8.63 5.15 -10.24
CA MET A 35 -7.78 6.20 -9.68
C MET A 35 -6.77 5.60 -8.69
N TRP A 36 -7.17 4.73 -7.76
CA TRP A 36 -6.26 4.14 -6.77
C TRP A 36 -5.25 3.16 -7.37
N LEU A 37 -5.64 2.43 -8.41
CA LEU A 37 -4.80 1.42 -9.08
C LEU A 37 -3.92 2.02 -10.18
N SER A 38 -4.16 3.30 -10.53
CA SER A 38 -3.40 4.01 -11.56
C SER A 38 -1.90 4.06 -11.24
N PRO A 39 -1.01 3.91 -12.24
CA PRO A 39 0.43 4.00 -12.05
C PRO A 39 0.88 5.30 -11.36
N GLU A 40 0.18 6.41 -11.60
CA GLU A 40 0.47 7.73 -11.05
C GLU A 40 0.23 7.78 -9.54
N ASN A 41 -0.73 7.01 -9.04
CA ASN A 41 -1.04 6.88 -7.60
C ASN A 41 -0.34 5.70 -6.93
N ARG A 42 0.55 5.00 -7.63
CA ARG A 42 1.46 4.03 -6.98
C ARG A 42 2.47 4.79 -6.15
N GLN A 43 2.07 5.21 -4.95
CA GLN A 43 3.02 5.55 -3.91
C GLN A 43 3.84 4.29 -3.65
N ILE A 44 5.08 4.29 -4.14
CA ILE A 44 6.10 3.37 -3.69
C ILE A 44 6.43 3.80 -2.26
N LEU A 45 5.57 3.40 -1.31
CA LEU A 45 5.92 3.40 0.09
C LEU A 45 7.07 2.40 0.20
N CYS A 46 8.29 2.92 0.22
CA CYS A 46 9.44 2.12 0.59
C CYS A 46 9.11 1.53 1.97
N PRO A 47 9.02 0.20 2.14
CA PRO A 47 8.63 -0.41 3.41
C PRO A 47 9.62 -0.09 4.54
N PHE A 48 10.77 0.49 4.19
CA PHE A 48 11.68 1.15 5.10
C PHE A 48 11.25 2.60 5.28
N ASP A 49 10.18 2.78 6.05
CA ASP A 49 9.82 4.07 6.60
C ASP A 49 11.08 4.72 7.19
N SER A 50 11.31 6.02 6.90
CA SER A 50 12.61 6.66 7.18
C SER A 50 13.04 6.56 8.65
N LEU A 51 12.07 6.37 9.55
CA LEU A 51 12.28 6.17 10.97
C LEU A 51 12.86 4.79 11.27
N TRP A 52 12.34 3.74 10.64
CA TRP A 52 12.80 2.37 10.83
C TRP A 52 14.19 2.16 10.22
N SER A 53 14.45 2.76 9.05
CA SER A 53 15.80 2.76 8.45
C SER A 53 16.82 3.55 9.29
N LYS A 54 16.44 4.69 9.86
CA LYS A 54 17.30 5.45 10.79
C LYS A 54 17.58 4.67 12.07
N ASN A 55 16.56 4.06 12.67
CA ASN A 55 16.72 3.27 13.89
C ASN A 55 17.59 2.04 13.65
N LEU A 56 17.40 1.35 12.52
CA LEU A 56 18.22 0.20 12.14
C LEU A 56 19.68 0.63 11.89
N ALA A 57 19.91 1.74 11.20
CA ALA A 57 21.26 2.27 10.98
C ALA A 57 21.96 2.65 12.29
N GLN A 58 21.25 3.28 13.23
CA GLN A 58 21.78 3.60 14.56
C GLN A 58 22.14 2.34 15.34
N GLU A 59 21.30 1.31 15.30
CA GLU A 59 21.55 0.06 16.01
C GLU A 59 22.75 -0.71 15.45
N ILE A 60 22.93 -0.72 14.12
CA ILE A 60 24.12 -1.30 13.47
C ILE A 60 25.39 -0.58 13.96
N ILE A 61 25.41 0.75 13.95
CA ILE A 61 26.56 1.55 14.42
C ILE A 61 26.86 1.25 15.90
N ARG A 62 25.82 1.16 16.74
CA ARG A 62 25.95 0.82 18.16
C ARG A 62 26.62 -0.54 18.35
N LEU A 63 26.16 -1.56 17.63
CA LEU A 63 26.70 -2.92 17.71
C LEU A 63 28.14 -3.00 17.20
N MET A 64 28.47 -2.29 16.11
CA MET A 64 29.85 -2.23 15.61
C MET A 64 30.80 -1.56 16.60
N SER A 65 30.36 -0.50 17.29
CA SER A 65 31.17 0.23 18.27
C SER A 65 31.40 -0.55 19.57
N GLN A 66 30.60 -1.59 19.85
CA GLN A 66 30.76 -2.48 21.00
C GLN A 66 31.68 -3.67 20.71
N GLN A 67 32.03 -3.91 19.44
CA GLN A 67 32.90 -5.01 19.01
C GLN A 67 34.37 -4.60 18.81
N SER A 68 34.68 -3.30 18.91
CA SER A 68 36.03 -2.71 18.95
C SER A 68 36.43 -2.36 20.38
#